data_AF-A0A444LIA2-F1
#
_entry.id   AF-A0A444LIA2-F1
#
_cell.length_a   1.000
_cell.length_b   1.000
_cell.length_c   1.000
_cell.angle_alpha   90.00
_cell.angle_beta   90.00
_cell.angle_gamma   90.00
#
_symmetry.space_group_name_H-M   'P 1'
#
loop_
_entity.id
_entity.type
_entity.pdbx_description
1 polymer ?
#
loop_
_entity_poly.entity_id
_entity_poly.type
_entity_poly.pdbx_seq_one_letter_code
_entity_poly.pdbx_strand_id
1 'polypeptide(L)'
;MLFGQSLFQSVVTRLKTEHEDDLEEATDESFRIRGLGMGFVASTTDEADVTGTGTEAYFAFLHDQPDLAVAETIAPPSPDEVVEHIPEPPAPAHLLRLTREEIADELAITAQDTEPSLAEKRRRFAKANHPDRVAPDYRDNANIRMQTANLLIDEAIKRLAWR
;
A
#
# COMPACT_ATOMS: atom_id res chain seq x y z
N MET A 1 37.92 22.24 42.35
CA MET A 1 36.94 21.34 41.71
C MET A 1 36.06 22.22 40.84
N LEU A 2 36.30 22.26 39.53
CA LEU A 2 35.80 23.32 38.66
C LEU A 2 34.97 22.77 37.50
N PHE A 3 33.84 22.11 37.76
CA PHE A 3 32.87 21.80 36.70
C PHE A 3 31.45 21.85 37.27
N GLY A 4 30.94 23.08 37.41
CA GLY A 4 29.58 23.39 37.86
C GLY A 4 28.53 23.35 36.75
N GLN A 5 28.81 22.70 35.61
CA GLN A 5 27.81 22.46 34.58
C GLN A 5 27.58 20.97 34.40
N SER A 6 26.34 20.56 34.69
CA SER A 6 25.86 19.21 34.46
C SER A 6 25.93 18.88 32.97
N LEU A 7 26.29 17.63 32.63
CA LEU A 7 26.26 17.11 31.25
C LEU A 7 24.91 17.36 30.57
N PHE A 8 23.83 17.39 31.36
CA PHE A 8 22.49 17.73 30.88
C PHE A 8 22.41 19.15 30.30
N GLN A 9 23.09 20.11 30.93
CA GLN A 9 23.12 21.50 30.46
C GLN A 9 23.82 21.61 29.11
N SER A 10 24.90 20.85 28.91
CA SER A 10 25.65 20.83 27.64
C SER A 10 24.79 20.29 26.48
N VAL A 11 23.97 19.25 26.73
CA VAL A 11 23.06 18.69 25.73
C VAL A 11 21.92 19.66 25.41
N VAL A 12 21.32 20.28 26.44
CA VAL A 12 20.22 21.25 26.26
C VAL A 12 20.70 22.50 25.52
N THR A 13 21.89 22.99 25.83
CA THR A 13 22.47 24.14 25.12
C THR A 13 22.73 23.80 23.65
N ARG A 14 23.32 22.63 23.38
CA ARG A 14 23.58 22.17 22.00
C ARG A 14 22.30 22.04 21.18
N LEU A 15 21.25 21.43 21.74
CA LEU A 15 19.95 21.29 21.06
C LEU A 15 19.29 22.63 20.74
N LYS A 16 19.47 23.65 21.58
CA LYS A 16 18.94 24.99 21.30
C LYS A 16 19.64 25.66 20.13
N THR A 17 20.97 25.53 20.05
CA THR A 17 21.76 26.12 18.96
C THR A 17 21.43 25.47 17.62
N GLU A 18 21.35 24.13 17.58
CA GLU A 18 20.96 23.40 16.36
C GLU A 18 19.56 23.80 15.86
N HIS A 19 18.62 24.11 16.76
CA HIS A 19 17.26 24.53 16.39
C HIS A 19 17.18 25.98 15.88
N GLU A 20 18.10 26.85 16.29
CA GLU A 20 18.19 28.22 15.78
C GLU A 20 18.75 28.21 14.35
N ASP A 21 19.74 27.38 14.05
CA ASP A 21 20.34 27.25 12.72
C ASP A 21 19.34 26.70 11.66
N ASP A 22 18.52 25.70 12.02
CA ASP A 22 17.49 25.12 11.13
C ASP A 22 16.41 26.15 10.71
N LEU A 23 16.10 27.12 11.57
CA LEU A 23 15.10 28.15 11.32
C LEU A 23 15.62 29.24 10.37
N GLU A 24 16.94 29.45 10.31
CA GLU A 24 17.56 30.42 9.41
C GLU A 24 17.61 29.90 7.96
N GLU A 25 17.81 28.59 7.74
CA GLU A 25 17.86 27.99 6.39
C GLU A 25 16.48 27.83 5.72
N ALA A 26 15.38 27.73 6.49
CA ALA A 26 14.06 27.37 5.96
C ALA A 26 13.30 28.48 5.19
N THR A 27 13.89 29.67 5.00
CA THR A 27 13.15 30.84 4.51
C THR A 27 13.18 31.10 3.00
N ASP A 28 13.92 30.34 2.18
CA ASP A 28 14.19 30.76 0.79
C ASP A 28 13.70 29.87 -0.37
N GLU A 29 12.93 28.80 -0.15
CA GLU A 29 12.49 27.95 -1.27
C GLU A 29 10.96 27.90 -1.46
N SER A 30 10.42 28.94 -2.10
CA SER A 30 9.03 28.95 -2.58
C SER A 30 8.90 28.27 -3.96
N PHE A 31 8.77 26.95 -3.98
CA PHE A 31 8.47 26.21 -5.21
C PHE A 31 7.00 26.38 -5.65
N ARG A 32 6.71 27.42 -6.45
CA ARG A 32 5.42 27.52 -7.15
C ARG A 32 5.54 26.94 -8.55
N ILE A 33 4.97 25.74 -8.74
CA ILE A 33 4.83 25.10 -10.06
C ILE A 33 3.88 25.95 -10.91
N ARG A 34 4.41 26.66 -11.91
CA ARG A 34 3.63 27.30 -12.98
C ARG A 34 3.44 26.30 -14.11
N GLY A 35 2.21 25.85 -14.33
CA GLY A 35 1.81 25.32 -15.63
C GLY A 35 1.05 24.00 -15.58
N LEU A 36 -0.27 24.08 -15.54
CA LEU A 36 -1.15 23.03 -16.09
C LEU A 36 -2.31 23.71 -16.82
N GLY A 37 -1.98 24.45 -17.88
CA GLY A 37 -2.94 25.13 -18.75
C GLY A 37 -3.07 24.40 -20.08
N MET A 38 -3.65 23.20 -20.09
CA MET A 38 -4.07 22.53 -21.32
C MET A 38 -5.58 22.37 -21.28
N GLY A 39 -6.27 23.28 -21.99
CA GLY A 39 -7.71 23.24 -22.18
C GLY A 39 -8.11 22.02 -23.01
N PHE A 40 -9.11 21.30 -22.52
CA PHE A 40 -9.75 20.21 -23.23
C PHE A 40 -10.63 20.77 -24.36
N VAL A 41 -10.39 20.35 -25.59
CA VAL A 41 -11.25 20.63 -26.76
C VAL A 41 -11.85 19.31 -27.21
N ALA A 42 -13.15 19.10 -26.94
CA ALA A 42 -13.90 17.99 -27.51
C ALA A 42 -14.23 18.29 -28.97
N SER A 43 -13.88 17.37 -29.86
CA SER A 43 -14.24 17.44 -31.27
C SER A 43 -15.73 17.10 -31.41
N THR A 44 -16.56 18.08 -31.75
CA THR A 44 -17.98 17.85 -32.09
C THR A 44 -18.07 17.47 -33.56
N THR A 45 -17.78 16.20 -33.87
CA THR A 45 -18.28 15.61 -35.10
C THR A 45 -19.68 15.09 -34.80
N ASP A 46 -20.65 15.77 -35.41
CA ASP A 46 -22.07 15.44 -35.39
C ASP A 46 -22.30 14.20 -36.27
N GLU A 47 -21.96 13.03 -35.75
CA GLU A 47 -22.55 11.78 -36.18
C GLU A 47 -23.57 11.39 -35.11
N ALA A 48 -24.82 11.25 -35.54
CA ALA A 48 -25.95 10.90 -34.71
C ALA A 48 -25.66 9.59 -33.98
N ASP A 49 -25.20 9.71 -32.75
CA ASP A 49 -24.99 8.61 -31.83
C ASP A 49 -26.38 8.02 -31.55
N VAL A 50 -26.63 6.85 -32.13
CA VAL A 50 -27.75 6.02 -31.72
C VAL A 50 -27.53 5.79 -30.24
N THR A 51 -28.40 6.38 -29.41
CA THR A 51 -28.44 6.19 -27.96
C THR A 51 -28.91 4.76 -27.64
N GLY A 52 -28.22 3.77 -28.17
CA GLY A 52 -28.25 2.40 -27.71
C GLY A 52 -27.26 2.31 -26.56
N THR A 53 -27.72 1.86 -25.40
CA THR A 53 -26.93 1.66 -24.18
C THR A 53 -25.80 0.61 -24.31
N GLY A 54 -25.37 0.26 -25.53
CA GLY A 54 -24.45 -0.84 -25.84
C GLY A 54 -25.03 -2.23 -25.54
N THR A 55 -26.27 -2.31 -25.04
CA THR A 55 -26.92 -3.54 -24.57
C THR A 55 -27.53 -4.36 -25.70
N GLU A 56 -27.66 -3.79 -26.90
CA GLU A 56 -28.32 -4.45 -28.02
C GLU A 56 -27.52 -5.65 -28.54
N ALA A 57 -26.19 -5.55 -28.52
CA ALA A 57 -25.29 -6.67 -28.79
C ALA A 57 -25.41 -7.79 -27.73
N TYR A 58 -25.69 -7.43 -26.47
CA TYR A 58 -25.90 -8.39 -25.39
C TYR A 58 -27.21 -9.16 -25.55
N PHE A 59 -28.31 -8.47 -25.93
CA PHE A 59 -29.60 -9.12 -26.17
C PHE A 59 -29.61 -10.00 -27.43
N ALA A 60 -28.85 -9.65 -28.46
CA ALA A 60 -28.72 -10.47 -29.67
C ALA A 60 -28.15 -11.87 -29.38
N PHE A 61 -27.22 -11.98 -28.41
CA PHE A 61 -26.65 -13.27 -27.98
C PHE A 61 -27.58 -14.10 -27.09
N LEU A 62 -28.49 -13.45 -26.34
CA LEU A 62 -29.44 -14.13 -25.45
C LEU A 62 -30.59 -14.80 -26.21
N HIS A 63 -30.97 -14.26 -27.36
CA HIS A 63 -32.13 -14.73 -28.13
C HIS A 63 -31.86 -16.01 -28.94
N ASP A 64 -30.60 -16.42 -29.07
CA ASP A 64 -30.18 -17.64 -29.80
C ASP A 64 -29.98 -18.85 -28.86
N GLN A 65 -30.32 -18.73 -27.57
CA GLN A 65 -30.34 -19.85 -26.62
C GLN A 65 -31.68 -20.60 -26.77
N PRO A 66 -31.70 -21.86 -27.23
CA PRO A 66 -32.93 -22.63 -27.29
C PRO A 66 -33.38 -22.99 -25.87
N ASP A 67 -34.62 -22.63 -25.56
CA ASP A 67 -35.48 -23.08 -24.47
C ASP A 67 -34.88 -24.13 -23.52
N LEU A 68 -34.35 -23.68 -22.38
CA LEU A 68 -34.35 -24.50 -21.16
C LEU A 68 -35.78 -24.54 -20.63
N ALA A 69 -36.63 -25.31 -21.30
CA ALA A 69 -38.01 -25.53 -20.90
C ALA A 69 -38.09 -26.44 -19.65
N VAL A 70 -38.42 -25.80 -18.53
CA VAL A 70 -39.38 -26.22 -17.47
C VAL A 70 -39.16 -27.57 -16.77
N ALA A 71 -38.82 -27.51 -15.47
CA ALA A 71 -39.65 -28.00 -14.34
C ALA A 71 -38.80 -28.51 -13.17
N GLU A 72 -38.68 -27.73 -12.10
CA GLU A 72 -39.09 -28.22 -10.78
C GLU A 72 -39.45 -27.04 -9.90
N THR A 73 -40.62 -27.12 -9.27
CA THR A 73 -41.20 -26.10 -8.40
C THR A 73 -40.40 -26.04 -7.10
N ILE A 74 -39.29 -25.31 -7.10
CA ILE A 74 -38.60 -24.95 -5.86
C ILE A 74 -39.27 -23.67 -5.36
N ALA A 75 -40.01 -23.78 -4.25
CA ALA A 75 -40.51 -22.64 -3.51
C ALA A 75 -39.37 -21.62 -3.33
N PRO A 76 -39.62 -20.30 -3.43
CA PRO A 76 -38.57 -19.31 -3.20
C PRO A 76 -37.93 -19.63 -1.84
N PRO A 77 -36.62 -19.93 -1.77
CA PRO A 77 -35.98 -20.09 -0.48
C PRO A 77 -36.16 -18.77 0.26
N SER A 78 -36.58 -18.85 1.52
CA SER A 78 -36.60 -17.70 2.42
C SER A 78 -35.25 -16.96 2.31
N PRO A 79 -35.21 -15.62 2.30
CA PRO A 79 -33.99 -14.83 2.06
C PRO A 79 -32.80 -15.08 3.01
N ASP A 80 -32.91 -16.01 3.97
CA ASP A 80 -31.98 -16.15 5.08
C ASP A 80 -31.02 -17.36 5.02
N GLU A 81 -31.11 -18.30 4.06
CA GLU A 81 -30.38 -19.59 4.21
C GLU A 81 -29.61 -20.16 2.99
N VAL A 82 -29.14 -19.34 2.05
CA VAL A 82 -28.07 -19.77 1.12
C VAL A 82 -26.99 -18.72 0.99
N VAL A 83 -26.32 -18.43 2.12
CA VAL A 83 -24.91 -18.05 2.03
C VAL A 83 -24.16 -19.36 1.77
N GLU A 84 -23.98 -19.71 0.49
CA GLU A 84 -22.95 -20.69 0.13
C GLU A 84 -21.62 -20.16 0.70
N HIS A 85 -21.18 -20.77 1.80
CA HIS A 85 -19.84 -20.57 2.35
C HIS A 85 -18.84 -21.05 1.30
N ILE A 86 -18.50 -20.19 0.35
CA ILE A 86 -17.29 -20.34 -0.44
C ILE A 86 -16.16 -20.50 0.59
N PRO A 87 -15.43 -21.63 0.62
CA PRO A 87 -14.37 -21.81 1.58
C PRO A 87 -13.36 -20.68 1.39
N GLU A 88 -13.25 -19.83 2.40
CA GLU A 88 -12.33 -18.72 2.41
C GLU A 88 -10.92 -19.29 2.19
N PRO A 89 -10.14 -18.76 1.23
CA PRO A 89 -8.83 -19.32 0.92
C PRO A 89 -8.00 -19.38 2.21
N PRO A 90 -7.34 -20.52 2.51
CA PRO A 90 -6.62 -20.69 3.75
C PRO A 90 -5.62 -19.55 3.92
N ALA A 91 -5.62 -18.95 5.10
CA ALA A 91 -4.77 -17.82 5.42
C ALA A 91 -3.31 -18.13 5.07
N PRO A 92 -2.61 -17.22 4.39
CA PRO A 92 -1.26 -17.51 3.98
C PRO A 92 -0.36 -17.51 5.22
N ALA A 93 0.30 -18.65 5.48
CA ALA A 93 1.00 -18.94 6.74
C ALA A 93 2.08 -17.92 7.12
N HIS A 94 2.59 -17.14 6.15
CA HIS A 94 3.56 -16.07 6.42
C HIS A 94 2.95 -14.96 7.29
N LEU A 95 1.66 -14.66 7.19
CA LEU A 95 1.03 -13.60 8.00
C LEU A 95 0.97 -13.93 9.50
N LEU A 96 1.27 -15.17 9.91
CA LEU A 96 1.31 -15.56 11.32
C LEU A 96 2.71 -15.44 11.94
N ARG A 97 3.74 -15.27 11.11
CA ARG A 97 5.14 -15.10 11.55
C ARG A 97 5.39 -13.62 11.86
N LEU A 98 5.34 -13.25 13.14
CA LEU A 98 5.39 -11.85 13.57
C LEU A 98 6.69 -11.48 14.28
N THR A 99 7.58 -12.44 14.52
CA THR A 99 8.84 -12.16 15.21
C THR A 99 9.78 -11.35 14.32
N ARG A 100 10.64 -10.55 14.95
CA ARG A 100 11.61 -9.73 14.24
C ARG A 100 12.57 -10.60 13.42
N GLU A 101 12.97 -11.74 13.98
CA GLU A 101 13.90 -12.70 13.39
C GLU A 101 13.30 -13.32 12.12
N GLU A 102 12.06 -13.80 12.17
CA GLU A 102 11.39 -14.37 11.00
C GLU A 102 11.24 -13.35 9.85
N ILE A 103 10.94 -12.10 10.18
CA ILE A 103 10.81 -11.03 9.19
C ILE A 103 12.18 -10.66 8.60
N ALA A 104 13.24 -10.67 9.41
CA ALA A 104 14.60 -10.45 8.95
C ALA A 104 15.07 -11.55 8.00
N ASP A 105 14.76 -12.82 8.32
CA ASP A 105 15.08 -13.97 7.48
C ASP A 105 14.34 -13.90 6.13
N GLU A 106 13.07 -13.49 6.12
CA GLU A 106 12.28 -13.33 4.88
C GLU A 106 12.78 -12.17 4.00
N LEU A 107 13.21 -11.07 4.63
CA LEU A 107 13.83 -9.94 3.91
C LEU A 107 15.18 -10.35 3.31
N ALA A 108 15.90 -11.26 3.96
CA ALA A 108 17.21 -11.76 3.55
C ALA A 108 18.20 -10.61 3.27
N ILE A 109 18.28 -9.64 4.19
CA ILE A 109 19.21 -8.51 4.09
C ILE A 109 20.63 -9.01 4.35
N THR A 110 21.57 -8.64 3.48
CA THR A 110 22.98 -9.06 3.53
C THR A 110 23.92 -7.85 3.59
N ALA A 111 25.17 -8.06 4.01
CA ALA A 111 26.17 -6.99 4.10
C ALA A 111 26.63 -6.43 2.74
N GLN A 112 26.29 -7.14 1.65
CA GLN A 112 26.57 -6.79 0.25
C GLN A 112 25.42 -6.01 -0.40
N ASP A 113 24.29 -5.87 0.29
CA ASP A 113 23.18 -5.10 -0.24
C ASP A 113 23.56 -3.63 -0.41
N THR A 114 23.11 -3.07 -1.52
CA THR A 114 23.16 -1.64 -1.84
C THR A 114 21.79 -1.00 -1.58
N GLU A 115 21.73 0.32 -1.48
CA GLU A 115 20.48 1.05 -1.31
C GLU A 115 19.40 0.69 -2.37
N PRO A 116 19.71 0.60 -3.68
CA PRO A 116 18.74 0.15 -4.68
C PRO A 116 18.22 -1.28 -4.43
N SER A 117 19.09 -2.20 -3.97
CA SER A 117 18.71 -3.57 -3.66
C SER A 117 17.80 -3.66 -2.44
N LEU A 118 18.04 -2.82 -1.42
CA LEU A 118 17.19 -2.70 -0.23
C LEU A 118 15.81 -2.15 -0.59
N ALA A 119 15.74 -1.17 -1.49
CA ALA A 119 14.47 -0.65 -2.00
C ALA A 119 13.68 -1.71 -2.78
N GLU A 120 14.34 -2.55 -3.57
CA GLU A 120 13.68 -3.68 -4.25
C GLU A 120 13.16 -4.73 -3.26
N LYS A 121 13.93 -5.07 -2.23
CA LYS A 121 13.49 -5.96 -1.16
C LYS A 121 12.26 -5.41 -0.44
N ARG A 122 12.21 -4.10 -0.16
CA ARG A 122 11.03 -3.42 0.39
C ARG A 122 9.79 -3.62 -0.48
N ARG A 123 9.91 -3.34 -1.78
CA ARG A 123 8.81 -3.49 -2.74
C ARG A 123 8.29 -4.92 -2.80
N ARG A 124 9.21 -5.90 -2.88
CA ARG A 124 8.86 -7.33 -2.89
C ARG A 124 8.14 -7.74 -1.61
N PHE A 125 8.63 -7.32 -0.45
CA PHE A 125 8.02 -7.61 0.84
C PHE A 125 6.62 -7.00 0.95
N ALA A 126 6.48 -5.72 0.58
CA ALA A 126 5.21 -5.01 0.54
C ALA A 126 4.18 -5.71 -0.34
N LYS A 127 4.57 -6.18 -1.53
CA LYS A 127 3.67 -6.86 -2.47
C LYS A 127 2.96 -8.08 -1.85
N ALA A 128 3.64 -8.80 -0.96
CA ALA A 128 3.13 -10.00 -0.29
C ALA A 128 2.49 -9.74 1.09
N ASN A 129 2.76 -8.58 1.71
CA ASN A 129 2.42 -8.30 3.10
C ASN A 129 1.64 -6.98 3.31
N HIS A 130 1.19 -6.30 2.26
CA HIS A 130 0.46 -5.04 2.42
C HIS A 130 -0.92 -5.25 3.07
N PRO A 131 -1.32 -4.44 4.08
CA PRO A 131 -2.61 -4.58 4.77
C PRO A 131 -3.81 -4.53 3.81
N ASP A 132 -3.75 -3.67 2.79
CA ASP A 132 -4.83 -3.55 1.80
C ASP A 132 -5.02 -4.78 0.89
N ARG A 133 -4.05 -5.70 0.87
CA ARG A 133 -4.07 -6.89 0.01
C ARG A 133 -4.41 -8.18 0.74
N VAL A 134 -4.60 -8.12 2.05
CA VAL A 134 -4.91 -9.29 2.89
C VAL A 134 -6.34 -9.20 3.41
N ALA A 135 -6.90 -10.35 3.80
CA ALA A 135 -8.23 -10.40 4.41
C ALA A 135 -8.25 -9.57 5.71
N PRO A 136 -9.42 -9.00 6.08
CA PRO A 136 -9.56 -8.12 7.24
C PRO A 136 -8.93 -8.67 8.52
N ASP A 137 -9.11 -9.97 8.78
CA ASP A 137 -8.62 -10.67 9.97
C ASP A 137 -7.09 -10.68 10.12
N TYR A 138 -6.35 -10.46 9.03
CA TYR A 138 -4.89 -10.46 9.03
C TYR A 138 -4.27 -9.08 8.79
N ARG A 139 -5.07 -8.01 8.74
CA ARG A 139 -4.56 -6.65 8.49
C ARG A 139 -3.62 -6.17 9.57
N ASP A 140 -3.93 -6.47 10.83
CA ASP A 140 -3.07 -6.09 11.96
C ASP A 140 -1.72 -6.79 11.90
N ASN A 141 -1.72 -8.08 11.55
CA ASN A 141 -0.50 -8.85 11.34
C ASN A 141 0.32 -8.31 10.16
N ALA A 142 -0.33 -7.98 9.05
CA ALA A 142 0.29 -7.35 7.89
C ALA A 142 0.92 -5.99 8.25
N ASN A 143 0.23 -5.18 9.07
CA ASN A 143 0.74 -3.91 9.59
C ASN A 143 2.01 -4.12 10.44
N ILE A 144 1.98 -5.04 11.40
CA ILE A 144 3.14 -5.35 12.26
C ILE A 144 4.34 -5.78 11.40
N ARG A 145 4.10 -6.67 10.43
CA ARG A 145 5.12 -7.16 9.50
C ARG A 145 5.71 -6.04 8.65
N MET A 146 4.87 -5.18 8.07
CA MET A 146 5.30 -4.05 7.25
C MET A 146 6.13 -3.03 8.06
N GLN A 147 5.68 -2.68 9.26
CA GLN A 147 6.41 -1.75 10.14
C GLN A 147 7.78 -2.29 10.52
N THR A 148 7.84 -3.56 10.92
CA THR A 148 9.09 -4.22 11.30
C THR A 148 10.04 -4.31 10.10
N ALA A 149 9.51 -4.64 8.91
CA ALA A 149 10.31 -4.69 7.70
C ALA A 149 10.89 -3.32 7.32
N ASN A 150 10.07 -2.25 7.40
CA ASN A 150 10.54 -0.89 7.13
C ASN A 150 11.66 -0.49 8.09
N LEU A 151 11.49 -0.74 9.40
CA LEU A 151 12.51 -0.50 10.42
C LEU A 151 13.83 -1.20 10.09
N LEU A 152 13.78 -2.50 9.78
CA LEU A 152 14.98 -3.29 9.45
C LEU A 152 15.70 -2.77 8.20
N ILE A 153 14.95 -2.37 7.18
CA ILE A 153 15.52 -1.81 5.96
C ILE A 153 16.13 -0.43 6.22
N ASP A 154 15.46 0.42 6.99
CA ASP A 154 15.98 1.75 7.34
C ASP A 154 17.25 1.64 8.20
N GLU A 155 17.31 0.69 9.14
CA GLU A 155 18.54 0.38 9.88
C GLU A 155 19.66 -0.08 8.94
N ALA A 156 19.36 -0.92 7.94
CA ALA A 156 20.36 -1.35 6.96
C ALA A 156 20.88 -0.16 6.14
N ILE A 157 20.00 0.71 5.63
CA ILE A 157 20.38 1.91 4.89
C ILE A 157 21.26 2.83 5.76
N LYS A 158 20.90 3.06 7.03
CA LYS A 158 21.72 3.84 7.97
C LYS A 158 23.11 3.25 8.15
N ARG A 159 23.24 1.92 8.22
CA ARG A 159 24.55 1.25 8.30
C ARG A 159 25.39 1.43 7.04
N LEU A 160 24.77 1.54 5.85
CA LEU A 160 25.48 1.86 4.62
C LEU A 160 26.01 3.31 4.63
N ALA A 161 25.23 4.26 5.14
CA ALA A 161 25.62 5.67 5.20
C ALA A 161 26.82 5.94 6.14
N TRP A 162 27.06 5.06 7.10
CA TRP A 162 28.18 5.15 8.05
C TRP A 162 29.33 4.20 7.75
N ARG A 163 29.30 3.50 6.61
CA ARG A 163 30.41 2.67 6.12
C ARG A 163 31.35 3.50 5.27
#